data_AF-A0A7W7QCA5-F1
#
_entry.id   AF-A0A7W7QCA5-F1
#
_cell.length_a   1.000
_cell.length_b   1.000
_cell.length_c   1.000
_cell.angle_alpha   90.00
_cell.angle_beta   90.00
_cell.angle_gamma   90.00
#
_symmetry.space_group_name_H-M   'P 1'
#
loop_
_entity.id
_entity.type
_entity.pdbx_description
1 polymer ?
#
loop_
_entity_poly.entity_id
_entity_poly.type
_entity_poly.pdbx_seq_one_letter_code
_entity_poly.pdbx_strand_id
1 'polypeptide(L)'
;MSLITVIAAAAVATAGCAGGTATGGGTDDGATGTPTQNGAISTGAARPPTELVRVTGKVEIGSQPGCLVLNAEFTAYVLVGGDPAALEAYEEDDTVVTVTGQAHAPAPQNCTDGVPLAIQKIEPAI
;
A
#
# COMPACT_ATOMS: atom_id res chain seq x y z
N MET A 1 -10.83 -47.60 4.77
CA MET A 1 -12.02 -47.06 5.45
C MET A 1 -12.26 -45.67 4.90
N SER A 2 -13.28 -45.56 4.03
CA SER A 2 -13.72 -44.29 3.44
C SER A 2 -14.50 -43.47 4.46
N LEU A 3 -14.38 -42.14 4.39
CA LEU A 3 -15.45 -41.24 4.81
C LEU A 3 -15.47 -40.00 3.91
N ILE A 4 -16.61 -39.85 3.25
CA ILE A 4 -17.05 -38.84 2.29
C ILE A 4 -17.91 -37.85 3.07
N THR A 5 -17.71 -36.53 2.94
CA THR A 5 -18.75 -35.52 3.23
C THR A 5 -18.39 -34.22 2.48
N VAL A 6 -18.87 -34.02 1.25
CA VAL A 6 -20.08 -33.26 0.82
C VAL A 6 -20.03 -31.75 1.10
N ILE A 7 -20.04 -31.02 -0.01
CA ILE A 7 -19.96 -29.56 -0.22
C ILE A 7 -21.27 -28.87 0.16
N ALA A 8 -21.20 -27.65 0.70
CA ALA A 8 -22.33 -26.72 0.73
C ALA A 8 -21.87 -25.33 0.25
N ALA A 9 -22.24 -24.99 -1.00
CA ALA A 9 -22.17 -23.65 -1.55
C ALA A 9 -23.47 -22.91 -1.24
N ALA A 10 -23.38 -21.71 -0.67
CA ALA A 10 -24.52 -20.82 -0.49
C ALA A 10 -24.25 -19.51 -1.25
N ALA A 11 -25.00 -19.31 -2.34
CA ALA A 11 -25.10 -18.06 -3.07
C ALA A 11 -26.54 -17.54 -2.93
N VAL A 12 -26.73 -16.26 -2.55
CA VAL A 12 -28.01 -15.53 -2.71
C VAL A 12 -27.79 -14.00 -2.80
N ALA A 13 -27.94 -13.51 -4.03
CA ALA A 13 -28.67 -12.35 -4.55
C ALA A 13 -28.79 -10.98 -3.80
N THR A 14 -28.30 -9.94 -4.49
CA THR A 14 -28.86 -8.61 -4.84
C THR A 14 -29.90 -7.86 -3.96
N ALA A 15 -29.54 -6.62 -3.61
CA ALA A 15 -30.38 -5.41 -3.60
C ALA A 15 -29.40 -4.20 -3.66
N GLY A 16 -29.49 -3.18 -4.50
CA GLY A 16 -30.66 -2.40 -4.88
C GLY A 16 -30.73 -1.14 -3.99
N CYS A 17 -30.05 -0.05 -4.36
CA CYS A 17 -30.40 1.28 -3.86
C CYS A 17 -30.19 2.34 -4.95
N ALA A 18 -31.31 2.94 -5.33
CA ALA A 18 -31.44 4.07 -6.23
C ALA A 18 -31.21 5.38 -5.47
N GLY A 19 -30.64 6.38 -6.14
CA GLY A 19 -30.64 7.76 -5.68
C GLY A 19 -29.47 8.53 -6.28
N GLY A 20 -29.63 9.62 -7.02
CA GLY A 20 -30.82 10.33 -7.44
C GLY A 20 -30.40 11.31 -8.54
N THR A 21 -31.34 11.61 -9.42
CA THR A 21 -31.20 12.64 -10.45
C THR A 21 -31.20 14.01 -9.77
N ALA A 22 -30.11 14.76 -9.89
CA ALA A 22 -30.10 16.20 -9.64
C ALA A 22 -29.71 16.91 -10.93
N THR A 23 -30.74 17.22 -11.72
CA THR A 23 -30.70 18.21 -12.79
C THR A 23 -30.61 19.59 -12.14
N GLY A 24 -29.43 20.17 -12.10
CA GLY A 24 -29.21 21.57 -11.72
C GLY A 24 -28.93 22.39 -12.96
N GLY A 25 -29.98 22.99 -13.54
CA GLY A 25 -29.84 24.04 -14.54
C GLY A 25 -29.40 25.34 -13.87
N GLY A 26 -28.38 25.97 -14.42
CA GLY A 26 -27.98 27.33 -14.09
C GLY A 26 -27.41 27.96 -15.35
N THR A 27 -28.26 28.71 -16.05
CA THR A 27 -27.86 29.58 -17.16
C THR A 27 -27.12 30.80 -16.62
N ASP A 28 -26.15 31.20 -17.43
CA ASP A 28 -25.15 32.24 -17.35
C ASP A 28 -25.60 33.60 -16.81
N ASP A 29 -24.71 34.27 -16.05
CA ASP A 29 -24.47 35.71 -16.21
C ASP A 29 -23.12 36.14 -15.59
N GLY A 30 -22.29 36.80 -16.40
CA GLY A 30 -21.50 37.95 -15.94
C GLY A 30 -20.13 37.72 -15.27
N ALA A 31 -19.15 37.31 -16.08
CA ALA A 31 -17.71 37.54 -15.98
C ALA A 31 -17.15 38.49 -14.88
N THR A 32 -16.14 38.02 -14.13
CA THR A 32 -14.76 38.59 -14.08
C THR A 32 -13.77 37.58 -13.44
N GLY A 33 -13.16 36.75 -14.29
CA GLY A 33 -11.76 36.30 -14.22
C GLY A 33 -11.18 35.62 -12.97
N THR A 34 -11.55 34.36 -12.71
CA THR A 34 -10.66 33.39 -12.03
C THR A 34 -9.88 32.59 -13.07
N PRO A 35 -8.57 32.31 -12.89
CA PRO A 35 -7.77 31.64 -13.90
C PRO A 35 -8.33 30.24 -14.19
N THR A 36 -8.61 30.02 -15.47
CA THR A 36 -8.97 28.72 -16.03
C THR A 36 -7.81 27.75 -15.82
N GLN A 37 -8.01 26.67 -15.07
CA GLN A 37 -7.17 25.48 -15.24
C GLN A 37 -7.84 24.62 -16.31
N ASN A 38 -7.47 24.94 -17.55
CA ASN A 38 -7.55 24.03 -18.67
C ASN A 38 -6.60 22.85 -18.38
N GLY A 39 -7.12 21.65 -18.15
CA GLY A 39 -6.29 20.54 -17.67
C GLY A 39 -6.90 19.18 -17.96
N ALA A 40 -6.82 18.78 -19.23
CA ALA A 40 -6.69 17.41 -19.75
C ALA A 40 -7.43 16.27 -19.03
N ILE A 41 -8.29 15.59 -19.80
CA ILE A 41 -8.65 14.18 -19.57
C ILE A 41 -7.35 13.38 -19.64
N SER A 42 -6.67 13.21 -18.51
CA SER A 42 -5.42 12.48 -18.45
C SER A 42 -5.76 11.00 -18.34
N THR A 43 -5.67 10.28 -19.46
CA THR A 43 -5.58 8.81 -19.51
C THR A 43 -4.23 8.29 -18.98
N GLY A 44 -3.60 9.02 -18.05
CA GLY A 44 -2.39 8.60 -17.39
C GLY A 44 -2.74 7.67 -16.25
N ALA A 45 -2.26 6.43 -16.30
CA ALA A 45 -2.25 5.51 -15.18
C ALA A 45 -1.83 6.29 -13.91
N ALA A 46 -2.79 6.49 -12.99
CA ALA A 46 -2.54 7.18 -11.74
C ALA A 46 -1.51 6.36 -10.97
N ARG A 47 -0.24 6.80 -11.00
CA ARG A 47 0.78 6.29 -10.08
C ARG A 47 0.20 6.51 -8.68
N PRO A 48 0.05 5.45 -7.84
CA PRO A 48 -0.50 5.61 -6.51
C PRO A 48 0.30 6.69 -5.76
N PRO A 49 -0.36 7.53 -4.96
CA PRO A 49 0.33 8.58 -4.23
C PRO A 49 1.46 7.96 -3.41
N THR A 50 2.69 8.42 -3.62
CA THR A 50 3.84 8.09 -2.77
C THR A 50 3.61 8.71 -1.40
N GLU A 51 2.89 7.98 -0.55
CA GLU A 51 2.60 8.40 0.81
C GLU A 51 3.76 8.01 1.73
N LEU A 52 4.18 8.95 2.58
CA LEU A 52 5.11 8.72 3.66
C LEU A 52 4.38 7.93 4.75
N VAL A 53 4.74 6.67 4.93
CA VAL A 53 4.14 5.80 5.93
C VAL A 53 5.12 5.56 7.08
N ARG A 54 4.58 5.43 8.28
CA ARG A 54 5.31 5.00 9.48
C ARG A 54 4.74 3.66 9.92
N VAL A 55 5.56 2.63 9.88
CA VAL A 55 5.17 1.24 10.13
C VAL A 55 6.04 0.66 11.23
N THR A 56 5.45 -0.03 12.19
CA THR A 56 6.16 -0.73 13.25
C THR A 56 6.05 -2.24 13.04
N GLY A 57 7.16 -2.95 13.16
CA GLY A 57 7.22 -4.39 12.92
C GLY A 57 8.59 -4.97 13.26
N LYS A 58 8.76 -6.25 12.96
CA LYS A 58 10.06 -6.93 13.06
C LYS A 58 10.71 -7.06 11.69
N VAL A 59 12.04 -6.95 11.64
CA VAL A 59 12.79 -7.23 10.42
C VAL A 59 13.02 -8.73 10.32
N GLU A 60 12.71 -9.31 9.17
CA GLU A 60 12.86 -10.73 8.87
C GLU A 60 13.53 -10.91 7.50
N ILE A 61 14.17 -12.06 7.30
CA ILE A 61 14.69 -12.46 6.01
C ILE A 61 13.52 -12.85 5.10
N GLY A 62 13.44 -12.24 3.92
CA GLY A 62 12.47 -12.58 2.90
C GLY A 62 12.71 -13.94 2.25
N SER A 63 11.83 -14.35 1.35
CA SER A 63 11.94 -15.63 0.65
C SER A 63 13.14 -15.70 -0.30
N GLN A 64 13.68 -14.55 -0.68
CA GLN A 64 14.79 -14.41 -1.60
C GLN A 64 16.02 -13.83 -0.89
N PRO A 65 17.23 -14.32 -1.19
CA PRO A 65 18.45 -13.90 -0.50
C PRO A 65 18.72 -12.41 -0.73
N GLY A 66 18.96 -11.67 0.36
CA GLY A 66 19.18 -10.23 0.33
C GLY A 66 17.90 -9.39 0.31
N CYS A 67 16.72 -10.00 0.37
CA CYS A 67 15.48 -9.29 0.61
C CYS A 67 15.20 -9.26 2.12
N LEU A 68 15.11 -8.08 2.69
CA LEU A 68 14.65 -7.89 4.07
C LEU A 68 13.20 -7.42 4.07
N VAL A 69 12.41 -7.98 4.98
CA VAL A 69 10.98 -7.73 5.09
C VAL A 69 10.69 -7.22 6.49
N LEU A 70 9.97 -6.12 6.59
CA LEU A 70 9.38 -5.66 7.83
C LEU A 70 8.00 -6.30 7.97
N ASN A 71 7.90 -7.26 8.89
CA ASN A 71 6.66 -7.92 9.25
C ASN A 71 5.92 -7.07 10.30
N ALA A 72 4.91 -6.33 9.84
CA ALA A 72 3.98 -5.60 10.69
C ALA A 72 2.69 -6.41 10.87
N GLU A 73 1.88 -6.04 11.87
CA GLU A 73 0.71 -6.82 12.33
C GLU A 73 -0.24 -7.29 11.22
N PHE A 74 -0.42 -6.49 10.16
CA PHE A 74 -1.35 -6.80 9.05
C PHE A 74 -0.70 -6.80 7.67
N THR A 75 0.57 -6.42 7.55
CA THR A 75 1.20 -6.19 6.23
C THR A 75 2.69 -6.41 6.31
N ALA A 76 3.21 -7.20 5.37
CA ALA A 76 4.64 -7.34 5.13
C ALA A 76 5.12 -6.24 4.18
N TYR A 77 6.19 -5.56 4.55
CA TYR A 77 6.82 -4.54 3.72
C TYR A 77 8.22 -4.96 3.31
N VAL A 78 8.51 -4.99 2.02
CA VAL A 78 9.87 -5.22 1.53
C VAL A 78 10.67 -3.96 1.76
N LEU A 79 11.73 -4.05 2.55
CA LEU A 79 12.62 -2.94 2.85
C LEU A 79 13.54 -2.67 1.65
N VAL A 80 13.41 -1.49 1.06
CA VAL A 80 14.19 -1.07 -0.10
C VAL A 80 15.10 0.10 0.28
N GLY A 81 16.40 -0.06 0.04
CA GLY A 81 17.41 0.91 0.45
C GLY A 81 17.77 0.82 1.93
N GLY A 82 18.40 1.86 2.46
CA GLY A 82 18.99 1.84 3.81
C GLY A 82 20.37 1.18 3.84
N ASP A 83 20.96 1.13 5.03
CA ASP A 83 22.21 0.42 5.27
C ASP A 83 21.92 -1.06 5.57
N PRO A 84 22.36 -2.01 4.73
CA PRO A 84 21.99 -3.42 4.88
C PRO A 84 22.49 -4.01 6.20
N ALA A 85 23.72 -3.68 6.63
CA ALA A 85 24.29 -4.17 7.88
C ALA A 85 23.48 -3.71 9.10
N ALA A 86 22.99 -2.47 9.10
CA ALA A 86 22.10 -1.99 10.15
C ALA A 86 20.74 -2.71 10.16
N LEU A 87 20.20 -3.07 9.00
CA LEU A 87 18.93 -3.80 8.91
C LEU A 87 19.07 -5.25 9.33
N GLU A 88 20.16 -5.91 8.93
CA GLU A 88 20.51 -7.27 9.35
C GLU A 88 20.70 -7.34 10.88
N ALA A 89 21.32 -6.33 11.49
CA ALA A 89 21.46 -6.27 12.94
C ALA A 89 20.10 -6.28 13.67
N TYR A 90 19.07 -5.59 13.14
CA TYR A 90 17.74 -5.62 13.75
C TYR A 90 17.01 -6.94 13.59
N GLU A 91 17.33 -7.70 12.54
CA GLU A 91 16.83 -9.07 12.33
C GLU A 91 17.47 -10.03 13.33
N GLU A 92 18.78 -9.98 13.50
CA GLU A 92 19.51 -10.84 14.46
C GLU A 92 19.10 -10.60 15.92
N ASP A 93 18.84 -9.34 16.30
CA ASP A 93 18.42 -8.95 17.65
C ASP A 93 16.91 -9.17 17.93
N ASP A 94 16.13 -9.70 16.97
CA ASP A 94 14.67 -9.87 17.06
C ASP A 94 13.94 -8.57 17.50
N THR A 95 14.53 -7.43 17.17
CA THR A 95 14.13 -6.11 17.68
C THR A 95 12.95 -5.58 16.87
N VAL A 96 11.93 -5.11 17.59
CA VAL A 96 10.82 -4.37 16.96
C VAL A 96 11.32 -2.98 16.61
N VAL A 97 11.13 -2.58 15.35
CA VAL A 97 11.58 -1.30 14.80
C VAL A 97 10.39 -0.53 14.24
N THR A 98 10.51 0.79 14.24
CA THR A 98 9.63 1.67 13.48
C THR A 98 10.36 2.22 12.27
N VAL A 99 9.84 1.90 11.09
CA VAL A 99 10.35 2.37 9.79
C VAL A 99 9.44 3.48 9.27
N THR A 100 10.03 4.60 8.90
CA THR A 100 9.37 5.67 8.14
C THR A 100 9.92 5.68 6.73
N GLY A 101 9.04 5.65 5.74
CA GLY A 101 9.45 5.47 4.35
C GLY A 101 8.35 5.77 3.35
N GLN A 102 8.68 5.64 2.06
CA GLN A 102 7.68 5.74 0.99
C GLN A 102 7.19 4.34 0.63
N ALA A 103 5.89 4.11 0.81
CA ALA A 103 5.25 2.89 0.32
C ALA A 103 5.13 2.92 -1.20
N HIS A 104 5.08 1.75 -1.84
CA HIS A 104 4.97 1.59 -3.29
C HIS A 104 6.16 2.19 -4.05
N ALA A 105 7.34 2.16 -3.42
CA ALA A 105 8.59 2.47 -4.09
C ALA A 105 8.86 1.45 -5.22
N PRO A 106 9.67 1.81 -6.24
CA PRO A 106 10.12 0.83 -7.21
C PRO A 106 10.90 -0.28 -6.51
N ALA A 107 10.32 -1.48 -6.48
CA ALA A 107 10.93 -2.65 -5.84
C ALA A 107 11.98 -3.28 -6.76
N PRO A 108 13.02 -3.91 -6.20
CA PRO A 108 13.78 -4.89 -6.95
C PRO A 108 12.84 -5.99 -7.44
N GLN A 109 13.00 -6.40 -8.70
CA GLN A 109 12.16 -7.43 -9.35
C GLN A 109 12.15 -8.78 -8.61
N ASN A 110 13.13 -8.98 -7.72
CA ASN A 110 13.40 -10.21 -7.00
C ASN A 110 13.00 -10.15 -5.51
N CYS A 111 12.15 -9.22 -5.09
CA CYS A 111 11.63 -9.22 -3.73
C CYS A 111 10.11 -9.03 -3.80
N THR A 112 9.37 -10.14 -3.80
CA THR A 112 7.89 -10.14 -3.96
C THR A 112 7.13 -10.47 -2.68
N ASP A 113 7.82 -10.50 -1.54
CA ASP A 113 7.26 -10.92 -0.23
C ASP A 113 6.37 -9.88 0.46
N GLY A 114 6.12 -8.73 -0.18
CA GLY A 114 5.33 -7.67 0.44
C GLY A 114 5.30 -6.37 -0.36
N VAL A 115 4.79 -5.32 0.29
CA VAL A 115 4.70 -3.98 -0.30
C VAL A 115 6.07 -3.30 -0.22
N PRO A 116 6.63 -2.79 -1.32
CA PRO A 116 7.92 -2.12 -1.29
C PRO A 116 7.86 -0.85 -0.44
N LEU A 117 8.79 -0.72 0.51
CA LEU A 117 8.94 0.40 1.41
C LEU A 117 10.36 0.95 1.30
N ALA A 118 10.50 2.11 0.67
CA ALA A 118 11.78 2.80 0.61
C ALA A 118 12.09 3.44 1.97
N ILE A 119 13.12 2.94 2.66
CA ILE A 119 13.48 3.40 4.00
C ILE A 119 14.01 4.83 3.92
N GLN A 120 13.42 5.73 4.71
CA GLN A 120 13.98 7.05 4.97
C GLN A 120 14.54 7.16 6.39
N LYS A 121 13.88 6.51 7.34
CA LYS A 121 14.30 6.47 8.73
C LYS A 121 13.91 5.13 9.34
N ILE A 122 14.79 4.57 10.15
CA ILE A 122 14.54 3.37 10.95
C ILE A 122 15.08 3.59 12.35
N GLU A 123 14.29 3.27 13.36
CA GLU A 123 14.63 3.41 14.78
C GLU A 123 14.01 2.24 15.57
N PRO A 124 14.62 1.84 16.70
CA PRO A 124 13.97 0.91 17.63
C PRO A 124 12.59 1.41 18.06
N ALA A 125 11.62 0.51 18.13
CA ALA A 125 10.32 0.81 18.72
C ALA A 125 10.46 0.88 20.24
N ILE A 126 10.06 2.02 20.82
CA ILE A 126 10.05 2.26 22.27
C ILE A 126 8.71 1.90 22.90
#